data_AF-A0A3B0B5M0-F1
#
_entry.id   AF-A0A3B0B5M0-F1
#
_cell.length_a   1.000
_cell.length_b   1.000
_cell.length_c   1.000
_cell.angle_alpha   90.00
_cell.angle_beta   90.00
_cell.angle_gamma   90.00
#
_symmetry.space_group_name_H-M   'P 1'
#
loop_
_entity.id
_entity.type
_entity.pdbx_description
1 polymer ?
#
loop_
_entity_poly.entity_id
_entity_poly.type
_entity_poly.pdbx_seq_one_letter_code
_entity_poly.pdbx_strand_id
1 'polypeptide(L)'
;MRSGGNTWTFGGSGLIAAGAFGMLQAPLAGTEGAAWFGVLTDVVYAAALLVLAIGLIREHSVVARRPLGVCAMAVLAFWPFATNAAAQFLATSERQDGSGWVVLGYISLAVQAGAGLIAATQVARAGVVPSPWRWAPLWVMGVAAFAWAVPQIVITALGPHDVQLYAGLFIAMSTLAFMAGTLGLGIMLLILAARRQDTSTEVFRSA
;
A
#
# COMPACT_ATOMS: atom_id res chain seq x y z
N MET A 1 10.64 17.95 23.22
CA MET A 1 9.92 16.72 22.80
C MET A 1 10.23 16.46 21.33
N ARG A 2 11.05 15.44 21.01
CA ARG A 2 11.64 15.19 19.66
C ARG A 2 10.91 14.12 18.82
N SER A 3 9.78 13.60 19.27
CA SER A 3 9.34 12.24 18.90
C SER A 3 8.38 12.10 17.73
N GLY A 4 7.87 13.20 17.17
CA GLY A 4 6.85 13.15 16.11
C GLY A 4 7.34 12.76 14.73
N GLY A 5 8.57 13.16 14.38
CA GLY A 5 9.19 12.75 13.12
C GLY A 5 9.42 11.24 13.06
N ASN A 6 9.81 10.62 14.17
CA ASN A 6 10.28 9.23 14.16
C ASN A 6 9.24 8.23 13.66
N THR A 7 7.96 8.34 14.07
CA THR A 7 6.91 7.43 13.59
C THR A 7 6.75 7.52 12.06
N TRP A 8 6.76 8.74 11.54
CA TRP A 8 6.53 9.00 10.11
C TRP A 8 7.76 8.63 9.30
N THR A 9 8.96 8.82 9.86
CA THR A 9 10.21 8.35 9.28
C THR A 9 10.26 6.84 9.21
N PHE A 10 9.95 6.12 10.30
CA PHE A 10 9.94 4.66 10.31
C PHE A 10 8.86 4.07 9.41
N GLY A 11 7.64 4.62 9.44
CA GLY A 11 6.57 4.17 8.56
C GLY A 11 6.86 4.48 7.08
N GLY A 12 7.40 5.66 6.79
CA GLY A 12 7.76 6.07 5.44
C GLY A 12 8.92 5.26 4.86
N SER A 13 9.99 5.03 5.64
CA SER A 13 11.11 4.18 5.21
C SER A 13 10.68 2.73 5.05
N GLY A 14 9.81 2.22 5.92
CA GLY A 14 9.22 0.89 5.80
C GLY A 14 8.43 0.71 4.50
N LEU A 15 7.58 1.68 4.14
CA LEU A 15 6.85 1.65 2.86
C LEU A 15 7.79 1.69 1.66
N ILE A 16 8.87 2.49 1.73
CA ILE A 16 9.88 2.53 0.66
C ILE A 16 10.58 1.18 0.52
N ALA A 17 11.00 0.58 1.64
CA ALA A 17 11.64 -0.72 1.66
C ALA A 17 10.72 -1.82 1.09
N ALA A 18 9.44 -1.83 1.48
CA ALA A 18 8.45 -2.75 0.92
C ALA A 18 8.31 -2.59 -0.60
N GLY A 19 8.26 -1.35 -1.10
CA GLY A 19 8.27 -1.08 -2.54
C GLY A 19 9.51 -1.64 -3.23
N ALA A 20 10.70 -1.34 -2.68
CA ALA A 20 11.97 -1.82 -3.22
C ALA A 20 12.07 -3.35 -3.25
N PHE A 21 11.67 -4.03 -2.16
CA PHE A 21 11.63 -5.49 -2.10
C PHE A 21 10.63 -6.08 -3.11
N GLY A 22 9.46 -5.45 -3.28
CA GLY A 22 8.49 -5.84 -4.30
C GLY A 22 9.05 -5.75 -5.71
N MET A 23 9.83 -4.71 -6.04
CA MET A 23 10.48 -4.59 -7.36
C MET A 23 11.51 -5.69 -7.61
N LEU A 24 12.21 -6.15 -6.57
CA LEU A 24 13.22 -7.21 -6.68
C LEU A 24 12.60 -8.59 -6.93
N GLN A 25 11.30 -8.77 -6.74
CA GLN A 25 10.63 -10.05 -7.03
C GLN A 25 10.55 -10.34 -8.54
N ALA A 26 10.33 -9.32 -9.36
CA ALA A 26 10.18 -9.48 -10.82
C ALA A 26 11.39 -10.16 -11.50
N PRO A 27 12.65 -9.71 -11.29
CA PRO A 27 13.81 -10.38 -11.87
C PRO A 27 14.10 -11.77 -11.27
N LEU A 28 13.50 -12.10 -10.12
CA LEU A 28 13.69 -13.38 -9.43
C LEU A 28 12.54 -14.37 -9.69
N ALA A 29 11.59 -14.02 -10.56
CA ALA A 29 10.42 -14.85 -10.84
C ALA A 29 10.83 -16.27 -11.26
N GLY A 30 10.21 -17.28 -10.63
CA GLY A 30 10.50 -18.69 -10.86
C GLY A 30 11.61 -19.28 -9.97
N THR A 31 12.25 -18.47 -9.12
CA THR A 31 13.22 -18.95 -8.11
C THR A 31 12.62 -18.97 -6.71
N GLU A 32 13.21 -19.74 -5.80
CA GLU A 32 12.87 -19.69 -4.37
C GLU A 32 13.10 -18.29 -3.76
N GLY A 33 14.01 -17.50 -4.34
CA GLY A 33 14.29 -16.14 -3.92
C GLY A 33 13.06 -15.23 -4.02
N ALA A 34 12.22 -15.39 -5.06
CA ALA A 34 11.01 -14.59 -5.20
C ALA A 34 10.02 -14.80 -4.04
N ALA A 35 9.88 -16.04 -3.56
CA ALA A 35 9.00 -16.34 -2.43
C ALA A 35 9.48 -15.66 -1.13
N TRP A 36 10.79 -15.70 -0.87
CA TRP A 36 11.39 -15.01 0.29
C TRP A 36 11.20 -13.50 0.24
N PHE A 37 11.44 -12.87 -0.91
CA PHE A 37 11.16 -11.44 -1.09
C PHE A 37 9.66 -11.14 -1.01
N GLY A 38 8.79 -12.07 -1.41
CA GLY A 38 7.34 -12.02 -1.17
C GLY A 38 7.00 -11.81 0.29
N VAL A 39 7.42 -12.76 1.12
CA VAL A 39 7.18 -12.71 2.58
C VAL A 39 7.82 -11.48 3.21
N LEU A 40 9.03 -11.12 2.80
CA LEU A 40 9.72 -9.94 3.34
C LEU A 40 8.96 -8.64 3.01
N THR A 41 8.50 -8.48 1.77
CA THR A 41 7.68 -7.35 1.35
C THR A 41 6.42 -7.25 2.20
N ASP A 42 5.71 -8.36 2.41
CA ASP A 42 4.46 -8.38 3.19
C ASP A 42 4.69 -8.02 4.66
N VAL A 43 5.73 -8.57 5.28
CA VAL A 43 6.09 -8.28 6.69
C VAL A 43 6.46 -6.81 6.85
N VAL A 44 7.29 -6.28 5.96
CA VAL A 44 7.74 -4.88 6.02
C VAL A 44 6.58 -3.93 5.73
N TYR A 45 5.73 -4.24 4.75
CA TYR A 45 4.53 -3.48 4.43
C TYR A 45 3.55 -3.44 5.62
N ALA A 46 3.28 -4.60 6.22
CA ALA A 46 2.40 -4.71 7.37
C ALA A 46 2.94 -3.93 8.57
N ALA A 47 4.22 -4.10 8.89
CA ALA A 47 4.88 -3.37 9.96
C ALA A 47 4.80 -1.85 9.74
N ALA A 48 5.06 -1.39 8.51
CA ALA A 48 4.98 0.02 8.16
C ALA A 48 3.56 0.59 8.35
N LEU A 49 2.54 -0.11 7.85
CA LEU A 49 1.14 0.31 8.02
C LEU A 49 0.72 0.33 9.50
N LEU A 50 1.09 -0.69 10.27
CA LEU A 50 0.75 -0.77 11.69
C LEU A 50 1.45 0.32 12.51
N VAL A 51 2.72 0.62 12.22
CA VAL A 51 3.45 1.73 12.83
C VAL A 51 2.77 3.07 12.53
N LEU A 52 2.32 3.28 11.29
CA LEU A 52 1.58 4.50 10.90
C LEU A 52 0.19 4.58 11.56
N ALA A 53 -0.50 3.44 11.67
CA ALA A 53 -1.84 3.35 12.25
C ALA A 53 -1.83 3.58 13.76
N ILE A 54 -0.94 2.90 14.50
CA ILE A 54 -0.88 2.96 15.96
C ILE A 54 -0.05 4.15 16.43
N GLY A 55 1.03 4.46 15.72
CA GLY A 55 2.04 5.44 16.11
C GLY A 55 2.88 4.98 17.29
N LEU A 56 4.18 5.31 17.28
CA LEU A 56 5.08 5.02 18.41
C LEU A 56 4.63 5.75 19.69
N ILE A 57 3.90 6.86 19.54
CA ILE A 57 3.24 7.61 20.62
C ILE A 57 1.82 7.97 20.15
N ARG A 58 0.88 8.15 21.08
CA ARG A 58 -0.54 8.45 20.82
C ARG A 58 -0.76 9.56 19.79
N GLU A 59 0.00 10.64 19.91
CA GLU A 59 -0.15 11.86 19.10
C GLU A 59 0.38 11.72 17.67
N HIS A 60 1.16 10.68 17.38
CA HIS A 60 1.88 10.54 16.10
C HIS A 60 1.24 9.55 15.13
N SER A 61 0.12 8.93 15.52
CA SER A 61 -0.71 8.11 14.63
C SER A 61 -1.29 8.95 13.48
N VAL A 62 -1.16 8.46 12.25
CA VAL A 62 -1.67 9.16 11.05
C VAL A 62 -3.21 9.21 11.05
N VAL A 63 -3.85 8.23 11.67
CA VAL A 63 -5.32 8.13 11.81
C VAL A 63 -5.82 8.65 13.17
N ALA A 64 -4.97 9.35 13.95
CA ALA A 64 -5.28 9.83 15.30
C ALA A 64 -5.84 8.72 16.22
N ARG A 65 -5.42 7.46 16.00
CA ARG A 65 -5.93 6.24 16.67
C ARG A 65 -7.45 6.09 16.64
N ARG A 66 -8.13 6.66 15.65
CA ARG A 66 -9.57 6.41 15.44
C ARG A 66 -9.75 4.92 15.14
N PRO A 67 -10.62 4.19 15.87
CA PRO A 67 -10.69 2.74 15.79
C PRO A 67 -10.96 2.26 14.37
N LEU A 68 -11.85 2.95 13.65
CA LEU A 68 -12.15 2.64 12.25
C LEU A 68 -10.92 2.73 11.33
N GLY A 69 -10.09 3.76 11.50
CA GLY A 69 -8.88 3.96 10.70
C GLY A 69 -7.80 2.93 11.03
N VAL A 70 -7.63 2.61 12.32
CA VAL A 70 -6.69 1.57 12.77
C VAL A 70 -7.10 0.21 12.24
N CYS A 71 -8.38 -0.16 12.36
CA CYS A 71 -8.91 -1.41 11.82
C CYS A 71 -8.73 -1.49 10.30
N ALA A 72 -9.03 -0.42 9.56
CA ALA A 72 -8.85 -0.41 8.10
C ALA A 72 -7.39 -0.60 7.69
N MET A 73 -6.46 0.09 8.35
CA MET A 73 -5.02 -0.10 8.09
C MET A 73 -4.53 -1.48 8.51
N ALA A 74 -5.06 -2.05 9.60
CA ALA A 74 -4.74 -3.41 10.01
C ALA A 74 -5.26 -4.44 9.01
N VAL A 75 -6.47 -4.27 8.46
CA VAL A 75 -6.99 -5.12 7.39
C VAL A 75 -6.07 -5.08 6.19
N LEU A 76 -5.65 -3.89 5.73
CA LEU A 76 -4.69 -3.75 4.63
C LEU A 76 -3.34 -4.40 4.94
N ALA A 77 -2.84 -4.23 6.17
CA ALA A 77 -1.57 -4.79 6.61
C ALA A 77 -1.56 -6.32 6.57
N PHE A 78 -2.66 -6.96 7.00
CA PHE A 78 -2.74 -8.41 7.06
C PHE A 78 -3.32 -9.05 5.79
N TRP A 79 -3.85 -8.26 4.86
CA TRP A 79 -4.45 -8.78 3.64
C TRP A 79 -3.51 -9.64 2.78
N PRO A 80 -2.24 -9.24 2.53
CA PRO A 80 -1.31 -10.05 1.73
C PRO A 80 -1.10 -11.47 2.31
N PHE A 81 -1.04 -11.58 3.63
CA PHE A 81 -0.94 -12.87 4.31
C PHE A 81 -2.19 -13.73 4.11
N ALA A 82 -3.38 -13.12 4.22
CA ALA A 82 -4.64 -13.82 3.98
C ALA A 82 -4.74 -14.31 2.53
N THR A 83 -4.33 -13.50 1.56
CA THR A 83 -4.32 -13.89 0.14
C THR A 83 -3.30 -14.97 -0.15
N ASN A 84 -2.11 -14.92 0.45
CA ASN A 84 -1.09 -15.95 0.27
C ASN A 84 -1.53 -17.28 0.86
N ALA A 85 -2.12 -17.26 2.06
CA ALA A 85 -2.69 -18.47 2.66
C ALA A 85 -3.81 -19.04 1.78
N ALA A 86 -4.75 -18.20 1.32
CA ALA A 86 -5.83 -18.63 0.43
C ALA A 86 -5.31 -19.21 -0.89
N ALA A 87 -4.28 -18.58 -1.48
CA ALA A 87 -3.65 -19.07 -2.72
C ALA A 87 -2.98 -20.44 -2.52
N GLN A 88 -2.32 -20.68 -1.38
CA GLN A 88 -1.75 -21.99 -1.06
C GLN A 88 -2.84 -23.06 -0.91
N PHE A 89 -3.94 -22.75 -0.23
CA PHE A 89 -5.07 -23.68 -0.11
C PHE A 89 -5.70 -23.99 -1.48
N LEU A 90 -5.93 -22.98 -2.31
CA LEU A 90 -6.48 -23.16 -3.66
C LEU A 90 -5.55 -23.98 -4.56
N ALA A 91 -4.24 -23.74 -4.51
CA ALA A 91 -3.26 -24.49 -5.31
C ALA A 91 -3.26 -26.00 -5.02
N THR A 92 -3.64 -26.39 -3.80
CA THR A 92 -3.77 -27.82 -3.43
C THR A 92 -5.11 -28.44 -3.80
N SER A 93 -6.18 -27.62 -3.93
CA SER A 93 -7.57 -28.07 -4.03
C SER A 93 -8.16 -27.94 -5.43
N GLU A 94 -7.86 -26.86 -6.15
CA GLU A 94 -8.40 -26.58 -7.49
C GLU A 94 -7.36 -26.87 -8.57
N ARG A 95 -7.39 -28.09 -9.13
CA ARG A 95 -6.53 -28.43 -10.28
C ARG A 95 -7.19 -28.22 -11.65
N GLN A 96 -8.50 -27.93 -11.73
CA GLN A 96 -9.22 -27.90 -13.02
C GLN A 96 -10.21 -26.74 -13.28
N ASP A 97 -10.92 -26.18 -12.29
CA ASP A 97 -12.06 -25.28 -12.59
C ASP A 97 -11.78 -23.77 -12.54
N GLY A 98 -10.66 -23.32 -11.98
CA GLY A 98 -10.23 -21.90 -11.98
C GLY A 98 -11.15 -20.89 -11.27
N SER A 99 -12.34 -21.32 -10.82
CA SER A 99 -13.37 -20.47 -10.24
C SER A 99 -12.96 -19.85 -8.91
N GLY A 100 -12.22 -20.58 -8.08
CA GLY A 100 -11.70 -20.11 -6.80
C GLY A 100 -10.71 -18.97 -6.97
N TRP A 101 -9.87 -18.99 -8.01
CA TRP A 101 -8.96 -17.89 -8.34
C TRP A 101 -9.71 -16.61 -8.70
N VAL A 102 -10.79 -16.73 -9.47
CA VAL A 102 -11.66 -15.60 -9.84
C VAL A 102 -12.33 -15.00 -8.59
N VAL A 103 -12.91 -15.86 -7.75
CA VAL A 103 -13.55 -15.44 -6.49
C VAL A 103 -12.54 -14.77 -5.55
N LEU A 104 -11.36 -15.35 -5.36
CA LEU A 104 -10.29 -14.76 -4.55
C LEU A 104 -9.86 -13.40 -5.09
N GLY A 105 -9.77 -13.25 -6.41
CA GLY A 105 -9.47 -11.98 -7.07
C GLY A 105 -10.50 -10.89 -6.74
N TYR A 106 -11.80 -11.20 -6.87
CA TYR A 106 -12.87 -10.24 -6.55
C TYR A 106 -12.94 -9.90 -5.07
N ILE A 107 -12.79 -10.88 -4.17
CA ILE A 107 -12.74 -10.65 -2.72
C ILE A 107 -11.54 -9.73 -2.39
N SER A 108 -10.38 -10.01 -2.98
CA SER A 108 -9.16 -9.21 -2.78
C SER A 108 -9.35 -7.78 -3.24
N LEU A 109 -9.95 -7.58 -4.41
CA LEU A 109 -10.29 -6.25 -4.91
C LEU A 109 -11.23 -5.52 -3.96
N ALA A 110 -12.33 -6.16 -3.56
CA ALA A 110 -13.35 -5.56 -2.70
C ALA A 110 -12.78 -5.17 -1.32
N VAL A 111 -12.02 -6.07 -0.69
CA VAL A 111 -11.45 -5.83 0.64
C VAL A 111 -10.37 -4.76 0.58
N GLN A 112 -9.44 -4.82 -0.37
CA GLN A 112 -8.38 -3.82 -0.49
C GLN A 112 -8.94 -2.45 -0.87
N ALA A 113 -9.88 -2.38 -1.81
CA ALA A 113 -10.50 -1.11 -2.19
C ALA A 113 -11.32 -0.52 -1.04
N GLY A 114 -12.13 -1.33 -0.36
CA GLY A 114 -12.94 -0.89 0.77
C GLY A 114 -12.09 -0.43 1.96
N ALA A 115 -11.13 -1.26 2.39
CA ALA A 115 -10.23 -0.91 3.49
C ALA A 115 -9.31 0.27 3.11
N GLY A 116 -8.82 0.31 1.87
CA GLY A 116 -8.03 1.41 1.30
C GLY A 116 -8.77 2.73 1.34
N LEU A 117 -10.02 2.74 0.88
CA LEU A 117 -10.87 3.94 0.90
C LEU A 117 -11.18 4.39 2.33
N ILE A 118 -11.52 3.46 3.23
CA ILE A 118 -11.77 3.78 4.63
C ILE A 118 -10.50 4.35 5.28
N ALA A 119 -9.35 3.70 5.10
CA ALA A 119 -8.07 4.19 5.63
C ALA A 119 -7.75 5.59 5.08
N ALA A 120 -7.82 5.78 3.77
CA ALA A 120 -7.52 7.05 3.10
C ALA A 120 -8.45 8.19 3.55
N THR A 121 -9.75 7.93 3.68
CA THR A 121 -10.72 8.92 4.19
C THR A 121 -10.49 9.23 5.67
N GLN A 122 -10.12 8.24 6.49
CA GLN A 122 -9.78 8.48 7.90
C GLN A 122 -8.50 9.29 8.05
N VAL A 123 -7.48 9.04 7.23
CA VAL A 123 -6.26 9.88 7.18
C VAL A 123 -6.62 11.32 6.80
N ALA A 124 -7.42 11.52 5.77
CA ALA A 124 -7.86 12.84 5.33
C ALA A 124 -8.65 13.59 6.42
N ARG A 125 -9.52 12.87 7.15
CA ARG A 125 -10.39 13.42 8.21
C ARG A 125 -9.71 13.58 9.57
N ALA A 126 -8.64 12.84 9.85
CA ALA A 126 -7.96 12.90 11.13
C ALA A 126 -7.24 14.24 11.35
N GLY A 127 -6.91 14.97 10.27
CA GLY A 127 -6.29 16.29 10.34
C GLY A 127 -4.84 16.29 10.84
N VAL A 128 -4.25 15.11 11.05
CA VAL A 128 -2.85 14.97 11.51
C VAL A 128 -1.87 15.33 10.40
N VAL A 129 -2.21 14.95 9.16
CA VAL A 129 -1.43 15.28 7.95
C VAL A 129 -1.84 16.67 7.45
N PRO A 130 -0.88 17.58 7.19
CA PRO A 130 -1.21 18.92 6.70
C PRO A 130 -1.83 18.88 5.30
N SER A 131 -2.67 19.87 5.01
CA SER A 131 -3.17 20.10 3.65
C SER A 131 -2.03 20.58 2.74
N PRO A 132 -1.98 20.18 1.45
CA PRO A 132 -2.92 19.31 0.74
C PRO A 132 -2.65 17.81 0.88
N TRP A 133 -1.52 17.43 1.49
CA TRP A 133 -0.99 16.06 1.52
C TRP A 133 -1.88 15.03 2.21
N ARG A 134 -2.83 15.46 3.05
CA ARG A 134 -3.85 14.59 3.65
C ARG A 134 -4.69 13.81 2.63
N TRP A 135 -4.76 14.28 1.38
CA TRP A 135 -5.47 13.61 0.28
C TRP A 135 -4.60 12.65 -0.53
N ALA A 136 -3.29 12.58 -0.26
CA ALA A 136 -2.37 11.74 -1.03
C ALA A 136 -2.78 10.25 -1.08
N PRO A 137 -3.25 9.62 0.01
CA PRO A 137 -3.74 8.24 -0.06
C PRO A 137 -4.93 8.05 -1.02
N LEU A 138 -5.80 9.06 -1.15
CA LEU A 138 -6.92 9.02 -2.10
C LEU A 138 -6.46 9.17 -3.54
N TRP A 139 -5.42 9.98 -3.80
CA TRP A 139 -4.82 10.06 -5.14
C TRP A 139 -4.20 8.74 -5.57
N VAL A 140 -3.47 8.07 -4.67
CA VAL A 140 -2.91 6.73 -4.92
C VAL A 140 -4.01 5.73 -5.21
N MET A 141 -5.10 5.73 -4.43
CA MET A 141 -6.26 4.89 -4.70
C MET A 141 -6.86 5.17 -6.08
N GLY A 142 -6.94 6.43 -6.49
CA GLY A 142 -7.38 6.81 -7.84
C GLY A 142 -6.47 6.26 -8.94
N VAL A 143 -5.15 6.34 -8.75
CA VAL A 143 -4.15 5.76 -9.67
C VAL A 143 -4.29 4.24 -9.74
N ALA A 144 -4.48 3.56 -8.60
CA ALA A 144 -4.67 2.12 -8.56
C ALA A 144 -5.98 1.68 -9.23
N ALA A 145 -7.07 2.39 -8.98
CA ALA A 145 -8.35 2.16 -9.64
C ALA A 145 -8.25 2.36 -11.15
N PHE A 146 -7.54 3.41 -11.60
CA PHE A 146 -7.28 3.65 -13.01
C PHE A 146 -6.42 2.54 -13.64
N ALA A 147 -5.33 2.15 -12.96
CA ALA A 147 -4.43 1.08 -13.40
C ALA A 147 -5.16 -0.27 -13.52
N TRP A 148 -6.20 -0.49 -12.72
CA TRP A 148 -7.03 -1.69 -12.80
C TRP A 148 -8.14 -1.58 -13.86
N ALA A 149 -8.83 -0.45 -13.95
CA ALA A 149 -9.99 -0.29 -14.84
C ALA A 149 -9.60 -0.28 -16.32
N VAL A 150 -8.47 0.36 -16.68
CA VAL A 150 -8.03 0.48 -18.08
C VAL A 150 -7.81 -0.89 -18.73
N PRO A 151 -7.03 -1.83 -18.14
CA PRO A 151 -6.91 -3.18 -18.69
C PRO A 151 -8.25 -3.88 -18.90
N GLN A 152 -9.18 -3.77 -17.96
CA GLN A 152 -10.51 -4.40 -18.07
C GLN A 152 -11.29 -3.85 -19.27
N ILE A 153 -11.32 -2.52 -19.43
CA ILE A 153 -11.99 -1.86 -20.57
C ILE A 153 -11.36 -2.31 -21.89
N VAL A 154 -10.03 -2.32 -21.99
CA VAL A 154 -9.30 -2.70 -23.20
C VAL A 154 -9.55 -4.16 -23.57
N ILE A 155 -9.49 -5.08 -22.60
CA ILE A 155 -9.77 -6.51 -22.81
C ILE A 155 -11.19 -6.71 -23.33
N THR A 156 -12.17 -6.00 -22.77
CA THR A 156 -13.57 -6.08 -23.24
C THR A 156 -13.79 -5.49 -24.62
N ALA A 157 -12.98 -4.51 -25.05
CA ALA A 157 -13.14 -3.80 -26.31
C ALA A 157 -12.43 -4.46 -27.51
N LEU A 158 -11.21 -4.99 -27.31
CA LEU A 158 -10.36 -5.51 -28.39
C LEU A 158 -10.47 -7.04 -28.58
N GLY A 159 -11.04 -7.76 -27.62
CA GLY A 159 -11.12 -9.23 -27.65
C GLY A 159 -9.77 -9.92 -27.35
N PRO A 160 -9.76 -11.24 -27.08
CA PRO A 160 -8.62 -11.92 -26.43
C PRO A 160 -7.33 -11.98 -27.25
N HIS A 161 -7.42 -11.91 -28.59
CA HIS A 161 -6.27 -12.12 -29.47
C HIS A 161 -5.24 -10.99 -29.43
N ASP A 162 -5.68 -9.74 -29.24
CA ASP A 162 -4.80 -8.57 -29.25
C ASP A 162 -4.32 -8.15 -27.84
N VAL A 163 -4.85 -8.77 -26.78
CA VAL A 163 -4.51 -8.47 -25.37
C VAL A 163 -3.03 -8.68 -25.09
N GLN A 164 -2.42 -9.68 -25.72
CA GLN A 164 -1.01 -10.00 -25.53
C GLN A 164 -0.08 -8.84 -25.93
N LEU A 165 -0.47 -8.03 -26.92
CA LEU A 165 0.30 -6.87 -27.40
C LEU A 165 0.38 -5.76 -26.33
N TYR A 166 -0.61 -5.69 -25.44
CA TYR A 166 -0.70 -4.68 -24.38
C TYR A 166 -0.25 -5.19 -23.00
N ALA A 167 0.13 -6.47 -22.89
CA ALA A 167 0.51 -7.07 -21.61
C ALA A 167 1.62 -6.29 -20.89
N GLY A 168 2.65 -5.83 -21.63
CA GLY A 168 3.73 -5.01 -21.07
C GLY A 168 3.24 -3.68 -20.50
N LEU A 169 2.28 -3.02 -21.17
CA LEU A 169 1.66 -1.79 -20.69
C LEU A 169 0.86 -2.02 -19.40
N PHE A 170 0.09 -3.10 -19.33
CA PHE A 170 -0.70 -3.43 -18.13
C PHE A 170 0.17 -3.76 -16.92
N ILE A 171 1.29 -4.47 -17.14
CA ILE A 171 2.30 -4.71 -16.10
C ILE A 171 2.91 -3.38 -15.63
N ALA A 172 3.27 -2.49 -16.56
CA ALA A 172 3.82 -1.18 -16.22
C ALA A 172 2.83 -0.33 -15.40
N MET A 173 1.55 -0.29 -15.78
CA MET A 173 0.51 0.42 -15.05
C MET A 173 0.31 -0.13 -13.63
N SER A 174 0.28 -1.46 -13.50
CA SER A 174 0.15 -2.12 -12.19
C SER A 174 1.36 -1.83 -11.29
N THR A 175 2.56 -1.88 -11.87
CA THR A 175 3.81 -1.55 -11.17
C THR A 175 3.82 -0.09 -10.74
N LEU A 176 3.36 0.83 -11.60
CA LEU A 176 3.27 2.25 -11.28
C LEU A 176 2.31 2.51 -10.12
N ALA A 177 1.14 1.87 -10.10
CA ALA A 177 0.19 1.99 -8.99
C ALA A 177 0.77 1.45 -7.68
N PHE A 178 1.44 0.30 -7.72
CA PHE A 178 2.13 -0.27 -6.57
C PHE A 178 3.24 0.65 -6.05
N MET A 179 4.06 1.23 -6.94
CA MET A 179 5.11 2.19 -6.60
C MET A 179 4.55 3.50 -6.04
N ALA A 180 3.45 4.00 -6.58
CA ALA A 180 2.79 5.20 -6.07
C ALA A 180 2.32 4.99 -4.62
N GLY A 181 1.77 3.82 -4.29
CA GLY A 181 1.32 3.51 -2.92
C GLY A 181 2.43 3.20 -1.94
N THR A 182 3.56 2.67 -2.40
CA THR A 182 4.71 2.36 -1.54
C THR A 182 5.71 3.51 -1.51
N LEU A 183 6.48 3.70 -2.59
CA LEU A 183 7.48 4.75 -2.70
C LEU A 183 6.86 6.15 -2.60
N GLY A 184 5.76 6.41 -3.31
CA GLY A 184 5.14 7.74 -3.34
C GLY A 184 4.67 8.21 -1.95
N LEU A 185 3.91 7.37 -1.25
CA LEU A 185 3.47 7.66 0.12
C LEU A 185 4.63 7.64 1.12
N GLY A 186 5.59 6.73 0.96
CA GLY A 186 6.75 6.64 1.84
C GLY A 186 7.65 7.87 1.77
N ILE A 187 7.95 8.36 0.56
CA ILE A 187 8.70 9.60 0.34
C ILE A 187 7.93 10.80 0.91
N MET A 188 6.61 10.84 0.69
CA MET A 188 5.76 11.90 1.25
C MET A 188 5.89 11.98 2.78
N LEU A 189 5.81 10.83 3.45
CA LEU A 189 5.93 10.74 4.90
C LEU A 189 7.31 11.20 5.38
N LEU A 190 8.39 10.86 4.67
CA LEU A 190 9.73 11.33 4.99
C LEU A 190 9.86 12.85 4.87
N ILE A 191 9.35 13.43 3.78
CA ILE A 191 9.38 14.89 3.57
C ILE A 191 8.58 15.59 4.68
N LEU A 192 7.41 15.08 5.02
CA LEU A 192 6.58 15.64 6.08
C LEU A 192 7.22 15.49 7.46
N ALA A 193 7.91 14.38 7.71
CA ALA A 193 8.67 14.16 8.94
C ALA A 193 9.81 15.18 9.08
N ALA A 194 10.55 15.44 7.99
CA ALA A 194 11.62 16.43 7.97
C ALA A 194 11.09 17.85 8.25
N ARG A 195 10.01 18.27 7.55
CA ARG A 195 9.40 19.59 7.75
C ARG A 195 8.93 19.83 9.20
N ARG A 196 8.44 18.80 9.89
CA ARG A 196 8.05 18.91 11.31
C ARG A 196 9.23 19.12 12.25
N GLN A 197 10.43 18.66 11.89
CA GLN A 197 11.63 18.85 12.71
C GLN A 197 12.12 20.30 12.63
N ASP A 198 12.10 20.91 11.45
CA ASP A 198 12.56 22.28 11.22
C ASP A 198 11.71 23.31 11.99
N THR A 199 10.38 23.17 12.01
CA THR A 199 9.52 24.09 12.78
C THR A 199 9.77 24.02 14.29
N SER A 200 10.25 22.90 14.81
CA SER A 200 10.50 22.73 16.25
C SER A 200 11.77 23.42 16.73
N THR A 201 12.72 23.74 15.84
CA THR A 201 14.00 24.38 16.21
C THR A 201 13.95 25.90 16.20
N GLU A 202 13.12 26.51 15.34
CA GLU A 202 12.95 27.98 15.30
C GLU A 202 12.35 28.54 16.60
N VAL A 203 11.45 27.81 17.25
CA VAL A 203 10.81 28.23 18.51
C VAL A 203 11.81 28.33 19.68
N PHE A 204 12.90 27.55 19.67
CA PHE A 204 13.93 27.61 20.71
C PHE A 204 14.97 28.70 20.48
N ARG A 205 14.94 29.41 19.34
CA ARG A 205 15.90 30.49 19.02
C ARG A 205 15.41 31.89 19.39
N SER A 206 14.20 32.02 19.93
CA SER A 206 13.53 33.29 20.21
C SER A 206 13.27 33.56 21.70
N ALA A 207 13.97 32.85 22.61
CA ALA A 207 13.92 33.09 24.05
C ALA A 207 15.29 33.51 24.59
#